data_AF-A0A956BW45-F1
#
_entry.id   AF-A0A956BW45-F1
#
_cell.length_a   1.000
_cell.length_b   1.000
_cell.length_c   1.000
_cell.angle_alpha   90.00
_cell.angle_beta   90.00
_cell.angle_gamma   90.00
#
_symmetry.space_group_name_H-M   'P 1'
#
loop_
_entity.id
_entity.type
_entity.pdbx_description
1 polymer ?
#
loop_
_entity_poly.entity_id
_entity_poly.type
_entity_poly.pdbx_seq_one_letter_code
_entity_poly.pdbx_strand_id
1 'polypeptide(L)' 'MALSVGIVGLPNVGKSTLFNALSEKQQAEAANYPFCTIDPNVGVVD' A
#
# COMPACT_ATOMS: atom_id res chain seq x y z
N MET A 1 -21.48 -6.55 3.79
CA MET A 1 -20.19 -6.50 3.06
C MET A 1 -19.54 -5.18 3.44
N ALA A 2 -18.33 -5.22 4.02
CA ALA A 2 -17.58 -3.99 4.31
C ALA A 2 -17.07 -3.39 2.98
N LEU A 3 -16.98 -2.06 2.91
CA LEU A 3 -16.45 -1.36 1.74
C LEU A 3 -14.96 -1.67 1.58
N SER A 4 -14.53 -2.01 0.37
CA SER A 4 -13.12 -2.28 0.04
C SER A 4 -12.64 -1.31 -1.04
N VAL A 5 -11.43 -0.77 -0.90
CA VAL A 5 -10.83 0.19 -1.84
C VAL A 5 -9.40 -0.23 -2.17
N GLY A 6 -9.00 -0.11 -3.44
CA GLY A 6 -7.64 -0.40 -3.90
C GLY A 6 -6.86 0.87 -4.25
N ILE A 7 -5.59 0.94 -3.86
CA ILE A 7 -4.66 2.03 -4.22
C ILE A 7 -3.89 1.62 -5.49
N VAL A 8 -4.02 2.37 -6.57
CA VAL A 8 -3.40 2.08 -7.88
C VAL A 8 -2.59 3.26 -8.41
N GLY A 9 -1.55 3.01 -9.22
CA GLY A 9 -0.73 4.05 -9.83
C GLY A 9 0.61 3.54 -10.37
N LEU A 10 1.35 4.42 -11.07
CA LEU A 10 2.65 4.11 -11.68
C LEU A 10 3.72 3.68 -10.65
N PRO A 11 4.83 3.05 -11.06
CA PRO A 11 5.95 2.75 -10.17
C PRO A 11 6.44 4.01 -9.42
N ASN A 12 6.81 3.84 -8.14
CA ASN A 12 7.43 4.88 -7.29
C ASN A 12 6.64 6.18 -7.03
N VAL A 13 5.32 6.23 -7.30
CA VAL A 13 4.47 7.41 -6.99
C VAL A 13 4.06 7.55 -5.51
N GLY A 14 4.70 6.82 -4.59
CA GLY A 14 4.40 6.91 -3.15
C GLY A 14 3.23 6.04 -2.65
N LYS A 15 2.80 5.03 -3.41
CA LYS A 15 1.69 4.11 -3.04
C LYS A 15 1.91 3.42 -1.69
N SER A 16 3.08 2.80 -1.49
CA SER A 16 3.43 2.13 -0.23
C SER A 16 3.49 3.12 0.94
N THR A 17 3.94 4.34 0.69
CA THR A 17 3.97 5.42 1.69
C THR A 17 2.55 5.79 2.14
N LEU A 18 1.62 5.96 1.20
CA LEU A 18 0.23 6.28 1.50
C LEU A 18 -0.47 5.09 2.19
N PHE A 19 -0.24 3.86 1.74
CA PHE A 19 -0.77 2.66 2.40
C PHE A 19 -0.28 2.54 3.85
N ASN A 20 1.01 2.75 4.10
CA ASN A 20 1.58 2.71 5.44
C ASN A 20 1.16 3.89 6.34
N ALA A 21 0.77 5.02 5.75
CA ALA A 21 0.24 6.16 6.51
C ALA A 21 -1.23 5.95 6.92
N LEU A 22 -2.00 5.25 6.09
CA LEU A 22 -3.39 4.92 6.35
C LEU A 22 -3.54 3.69 7.24
N SER A 23 -2.63 2.72 7.14
CA SER A 23 -2.67 1.50 7.95
C SER A 23 -1.95 1.69 9.28
N GLU A 24 -2.57 1.28 10.39
CA GLU A 24 -1.94 1.30 11.72
C GLU A 24 -0.68 0.41 11.82
N LYS A 25 -0.51 -0.53 10.89
CA LYS A 25 0.67 -1.39 10.79
C LYS A 25 1.45 -1.07 9.51
N GLN A 26 2.73 -0.77 9.64
CA GLN A 26 3.65 -0.73 8.50
C GLN A 26 3.82 -2.14 7.92
N GLN A 27 3.08 -2.44 6.85
CA GLN A 27 3.12 -3.74 6.19
C GLN A 27 3.65 -3.68 4.76
N ALA A 28 3.56 -2.52 4.09
CA ALA A 28 4.04 -2.40 2.73
C ALA A 28 5.52 -2.01 2.69
N GLU A 29 6.33 -2.79 1.96
CA GLU A 29 7.72 -2.44 1.68
C GLU A 29 7.76 -1.18 0.79
N ALA A 30 8.56 -0.19 1.20
CA ALA A 30 8.73 1.09 0.51
C ALA A 30 10.19 1.24 0.10
N ALA A 31 10.56 0.57 -1.00
CA ALA A 31 11.92 0.57 -1.51
C ALA A 31 12.01 1.19 -2.92
N ASN A 32 13.17 1.78 -3.25
CA ASN A 32 13.37 2.56 -4.47
C ASN A 32 13.82 1.69 -5.67
N TYR A 33 13.19 0.52 -5.83
CA TYR A 33 13.32 -0.36 -6.99
C TYR A 33 11.91 -0.76 -7.46
N PRO A 34 11.69 -0.94 -8.78
CA PRO A 34 10.37 -1.28 -9.30
C PRO A 34 9.85 -2.60 -8.70
N PHE A 35 8.54 -2.70 -8.51
CA PHE A 35 7.87 -3.94 -8.09
C PHE A 35 8.19 -4.43 -6.66
N CYS A 36 8.66 -3.57 -5.76
CA CYS A 36 8.83 -3.93 -4.34
C CYS A 36 7.52 -4.33 -3.61
N THR A 37 6.35 -4.11 -4.22
CA THR A 37 5.02 -4.50 -3.70
C THR A 37 4.23 -5.32 -4.72
N ILE A 38 4.83 -6.37 -5.29
CA ILE A 38 4.12 -7.29 -6.22
C ILE A 38 2.94 -7.97 -5.51
N ASP A 39 3.15 -8.36 -4.25
CA ASP A 39 2.08 -8.94 -3.44
C ASP A 39 1.17 -7.84 -2.90
N PRO A 40 -0.17 -7.97 -3.08
CA PRO A 40 -1.11 -6.98 -2.60
C PRO A 40 -1.16 -6.96 -1.07
N ASN A 41 -0.82 -5.81 -0.47
CA ASN A 41 -0.98 -5.59 0.96
C ASN A 41 -2.44 -5.26 1.29
N VAL A 42 -3.01 -5.97 2.26
CA VAL A 42 -4.39 -5.76 2.73
C VAL A 42 -4.34 -5.31 4.19
N GLY A 43 -4.81 -4.08 4.45
CA GLY A 43 -4.88 -3.49 5.78
C GLY A 43 -6.28 -2.98 6.08
N VAL A 44 -6.66 -2.98 7.35
CA VAL A 44 -7.87 -2.32 7.87
C VAL A 44 -7.46 -0.95 8.41
N VAL A 45 -8.30 0.06 8.15
CA VAL A 45 -8.15 1.43 8.63
C VAL A 45 -9.35 1.69 9.54
N ASP A 46 -9.10 1.98 10.81
CA ASP A 46 -10.13 2.35 11.81
C ASP A 46 -10.17 3.88 12.03
#